data_AF-A0A3A4XMT0-F1
#
_entry.id   AF-A0A3A4XMT0-F1
#
_cell.length_a   1.000
_cell.length_b   1.000
_cell.length_c   1.000
_cell.angle_alpha   90.00
_cell.angle_beta   90.00
_cell.angle_gamma   90.00
#
_symmetry.space_group_name_H-M   'P 1'
#
loop_
_entity.id
_entity.type
_entity.pdbx_description
1 polymer ?
#
loop_
_entity_poly.entity_id
_entity_poly.type
_entity_poly.pdbx_seq_one_letter_code
_entity_poly.pdbx_strand_id
1 'polypeptide(L)'
;MKARIAALNAKGKTPLSAAVQQAAKALRYTEEKATVILVSDGLETCDADPCALAMSGVDFTVHVIGFDITKEEQARLRCLADKTGGLFLAAGNAQSLSDALT
;
A
#
# COMPACT_ATOMS: atom_id res chain seq x y z
N MET A 1 14.23 -13.74 -2.95
CA MET A 1 13.23 -12.64 -3.09
C MET A 1 13.11 -12.14 -4.53
N LYS A 2 14.18 -11.65 -5.18
CA LYS A 2 14.13 -11.12 -6.57
C LYS A 2 13.42 -12.01 -7.59
N ALA A 3 13.74 -13.31 -7.61
CA ALA A 3 13.11 -14.27 -8.54
C ALA A 3 11.60 -14.46 -8.32
N ARG A 4 11.10 -14.30 -7.08
CA ARG A 4 9.66 -14.38 -6.77
C ARG A 4 8.93 -13.13 -7.26
N ILE A 5 9.55 -11.96 -7.11
CA ILE A 5 9.02 -10.68 -7.60
C ILE A 5 8.99 -10.68 -9.13
N ALA A 6 10.07 -11.11 -9.78
CA ALA A 6 10.16 -11.17 -11.24
C ALA A 6 9.16 -12.16 -11.88
N ALA A 7 8.64 -13.11 -11.10
CA ALA A 7 7.63 -14.07 -11.56
C ALA A 7 6.18 -13.58 -11.35
N LEU A 8 5.97 -12.41 -10.75
CA LEU A 8 4.63 -11.84 -10.58
C LEU A 8 4.01 -11.48 -11.93
N ASN A 9 2.72 -11.75 -12.09
CA ASN A 9 1.97 -11.46 -13.31
C ASN A 9 0.61 -10.85 -12.92
N ALA A 10 0.42 -9.57 -13.23
CA ALA A 10 -0.78 -8.83 -12.92
C ALA A 10 -1.98 -9.38 -13.70
N LYS A 11 -3.09 -9.65 -13.01
CA LYS A 11 -4.30 -10.25 -13.60
C LYS A 11 -5.47 -9.27 -13.78
N GLY A 12 -5.31 -8.00 -13.41
CA GLY A 12 -6.23 -6.91 -13.80
C GLY A 12 -7.15 -6.35 -12.72
N LYS A 13 -7.08 -6.80 -11.46
CA LYS A 13 -7.77 -6.16 -10.33
C LYS A 13 -6.75 -5.62 -9.31
N THR A 14 -7.19 -4.66 -8.50
CA THR A 14 -6.38 -3.94 -7.51
C THR A 14 -7.00 -4.03 -6.10
N PRO A 15 -7.07 -5.23 -5.48
CA PRO A 15 -7.67 -5.43 -4.16
C PRO A 15 -6.78 -4.89 -3.01
N LEU A 16 -6.62 -3.57 -2.94
CA LEU A 16 -5.69 -2.89 -2.03
C LEU A 16 -6.00 -3.18 -0.55
N SER A 17 -7.27 -3.06 -0.19
CA SER A 17 -7.78 -3.28 1.16
C SER A 17 -7.50 -4.69 1.65
N ALA A 18 -7.72 -5.70 0.79
CA ALA A 18 -7.46 -7.08 1.10
C ALA A 18 -5.95 -7.37 1.20
N ALA A 19 -5.13 -6.77 0.33
CA ALA A 19 -3.68 -6.93 0.36
C ALA A 19 -3.08 -6.39 1.68
N VAL A 20 -3.50 -5.20 2.12
CA VAL A 20 -3.06 -4.61 3.38
C VAL A 20 -3.50 -5.47 4.57
N GLN A 21 -4.76 -5.94 4.59
CA GLN A 21 -5.24 -6.82 5.66
C GLN A 21 -4.48 -8.16 5.72
N GLN A 22 -4.18 -8.75 4.56
CA GLN A 22 -3.42 -9.99 4.50
C GLN A 22 -2.00 -9.79 5.03
N ALA A 23 -1.33 -8.71 4.63
CA ALA A 23 0.00 -8.37 5.13
C ALA A 23 -0.03 -8.13 6.65
N ALA A 24 -0.99 -7.35 7.15
CA ALA A 24 -1.14 -7.08 8.56
C ALA A 24 -1.32 -8.36 9.39
N LYS A 25 -2.19 -9.27 8.94
CA LYS A 25 -2.39 -10.59 9.60
C LYS A 25 -1.13 -11.44 9.57
N ALA A 26 -0.42 -11.49 8.45
CA ALA A 26 0.83 -12.24 8.32
C ALA A 26 1.93 -11.71 9.26
N LEU A 27 1.90 -10.41 9.57
CA LEU A 27 2.83 -9.75 10.48
C LEU A 27 2.34 -9.71 11.94
N ARG A 28 1.19 -10.32 12.26
CA ARG A 28 0.61 -10.31 13.62
C ARG A 28 0.52 -8.90 14.21
N TYR A 29 0.00 -7.96 13.43
CA TYR A 29 -0.04 -6.51 13.76
C TYR A 29 -0.72 -6.15 15.11
N THR A 30 -1.45 -7.06 15.74
CA THR A 30 -2.05 -6.89 17.08
C THR A 30 -1.12 -7.27 18.23
N GLU A 31 -0.02 -7.98 17.95
CA GLU A 31 0.93 -8.51 18.93
C GLU A 31 2.32 -7.87 18.77
N GLU A 32 2.72 -7.55 17.54
CA GLU A 32 4.02 -6.99 17.20
C GLU A 32 3.88 -5.72 16.36
N LYS A 33 4.86 -4.82 16.51
CA LYS A 33 4.99 -3.66 15.62
C LYS A 33 5.18 -4.14 14.19
N ALA A 34 4.42 -3.57 13.27
CA ALA A 34 4.42 -4.01 11.88
C ALA A 34 4.33 -2.82 10.92
N THR A 35 5.23 -2.82 9.92
CA THR A 35 5.26 -1.80 8.87
C THR A 35 5.01 -2.45 7.53
N VAL A 36 4.08 -1.89 6.75
CA VAL A 36 3.74 -2.35 5.40
C VAL A 36 4.03 -1.21 4.42
N ILE A 37 4.65 -1.53 3.30
CA ILE A 37 4.82 -0.60 2.17
C ILE A 37 3.88 -1.09 1.06
N LEU A 38 2.82 -0.32 0.80
CA LEU A 38 1.88 -0.55 -0.28
C LEU A 38 2.37 0.18 -1.54
N VAL A 39 2.65 -0.56 -2.61
CA VAL A 39 2.95 0.02 -3.93
C VAL A 39 1.76 -0.24 -4.84
N SER A 40 1.17 0.81 -5.42
CA SER A 40 0.01 0.70 -6.30
C SER A 40 0.11 1.65 -7.47
N ASP A 41 -0.25 1.18 -8.66
CA ASP A 41 -0.38 1.95 -9.90
C ASP A 41 -1.83 2.29 -10.27
N GLY A 42 -2.75 2.08 -9.33
CA GLY A 42 -4.15 2.40 -9.52
C GLY A 42 -4.94 2.45 -8.21
N LEU A 43 -6.23 2.74 -8.33
CA LEU A 43 -7.17 2.74 -7.22
C LEU A 43 -7.75 1.36 -6.95
N GLU A 44 -8.37 1.20 -5.77
CA GLU A 44 -9.16 0.03 -5.41
C GLU A 44 -10.30 -0.21 -6.41
N THR A 45 -10.41 -1.45 -6.91
CA THR A 45 -11.43 -1.86 -7.91
C THR A 45 -12.32 -3.00 -7.43
N CYS A 46 -12.20 -3.40 -6.15
CA CYS A 46 -12.93 -4.53 -5.57
C CYS A 46 -13.98 -4.10 -4.53
N ASP A 47 -14.61 -2.93 -4.72
CA ASP A 47 -15.72 -2.38 -3.92
C ASP A 47 -15.42 -2.18 -2.43
N ALA A 48 -14.14 -2.16 -2.04
CA ALA A 48 -13.71 -1.79 -0.71
C ALA A 48 -13.38 -0.29 -0.65
N ASP A 49 -13.51 0.30 0.53
CA ASP A 49 -12.95 1.62 0.80
C ASP A 49 -11.62 1.45 1.55
N PRO A 50 -10.46 1.71 0.90
CA PRO A 50 -9.17 1.62 1.56
C PRO A 50 -9.08 2.63 2.72
N CYS A 51 -9.75 3.77 2.65
CA CYS A 51 -9.81 4.71 3.77
C CYS A 51 -10.63 4.15 4.93
N ALA A 52 -11.68 3.37 4.69
CA ALA A 52 -12.49 2.77 5.74
C ALA A 52 -11.79 1.60 6.46
N LEU A 53 -10.61 1.19 5.99
CA LEU A 53 -9.81 0.14 6.62
C LEU A 53 -9.39 0.58 8.04
N ALA A 54 -10.17 0.18 9.03
CA ALA A 54 -9.87 0.40 10.43
C ALA A 54 -8.83 -0.64 10.89
N MET A 55 -7.56 -0.25 10.83
CA MET A 55 -6.43 -1.05 11.31
C MET A 55 -6.07 -0.58 12.73
N SER A 56 -6.48 -1.32 13.76
CA SER A 56 -6.09 -1.06 15.16
C SER A 56 -5.25 -2.21 15.71
N GLY A 57 -4.03 -1.92 16.16
CA GLY A 57 -3.06 -2.91 16.63
C GLY A 57 -1.89 -2.25 17.38
N VAL A 58 -0.86 -3.03 17.73
CA VAL A 58 0.34 -2.53 18.40
C VAL A 58 1.22 -1.87 17.34
N ASP A 59 1.05 -0.56 17.14
CA ASP A 59 1.92 0.27 16.30
C ASP A 59 2.07 -0.27 14.85
N PHE A 60 0.94 -0.32 14.14
CA PHE A 60 0.87 -0.74 12.74
C PHE A 60 0.90 0.47 11.80
N THR A 61 1.89 0.53 10.92
CA THR A 61 2.11 1.64 9.98
C THR A 61 2.04 1.18 8.54
N VAL A 62 1.33 1.91 7.69
CA VAL A 62 1.31 1.67 6.24
C VAL A 62 1.87 2.87 5.49
N HIS A 63 3.01 2.68 4.83
CA HIS A 63 3.49 3.63 3.84
C HIS A 63 2.89 3.28 2.47
N VAL A 64 2.59 4.29 1.67
CA VAL A 64 1.95 4.13 0.35
C VAL A 64 2.79 4.82 -0.70
N ILE A 65 3.14 4.08 -1.76
CA ILE A 65 3.78 4.60 -2.96
C ILE A 65 2.79 4.47 -4.11
N GLY A 66 2.29 5.61 -4.59
CA GLY A 66 1.46 5.69 -5.79
C GLY A 66 2.32 5.81 -7.04
N PHE A 67 2.31 4.79 -7.90
CA PHE A 67 3.11 4.72 -9.12
C PHE A 67 2.29 5.13 -10.35
N ASP A 68 2.68 6.19 -11.05
CA ASP A 68 2.01 6.61 -12.30
C ASP A 68 0.48 6.87 -12.17
N ILE A 69 0.07 7.47 -11.04
CA ILE A 69 -1.34 7.80 -10.75
C ILE A 69 -1.61 9.31 -10.75
N THR A 70 -2.85 9.71 -11.08
CA THR A 70 -3.26 11.13 -11.13
C THR A 70 -3.32 11.77 -9.75
N LYS A 71 -3.36 13.11 -9.70
CA LYS A 71 -3.50 13.84 -8.42
C LYS A 71 -4.81 13.50 -7.69
N GLU A 72 -5.91 13.26 -8.41
CA GLU A 72 -7.16 12.84 -7.76
C GLU A 72 -7.02 11.45 -7.14
N GLU A 73 -6.35 10.54 -7.82
CA GLU A 73 -6.10 9.18 -7.34
C GLU A 73 -5.17 9.18 -6.12
N GLN A 74 -4.13 10.02 -6.14
CA GLN A 74 -3.22 10.22 -5.01
C GLN A 74 -3.99 10.66 -3.75
N ALA A 75 -4.93 11.60 -3.89
CA ALA A 75 -5.72 12.07 -2.75
C ALA A 75 -6.56 10.95 -2.11
N ARG A 76 -7.07 10.00 -2.92
CA ARG A 76 -7.84 8.86 -2.43
C ARG A 76 -6.97 7.81 -1.73
N LEU A 77 -5.72 7.63 -2.15
CA LEU A 77 -4.81 6.66 -1.52
C LEU A 77 -4.09 7.23 -0.30
N ARG A 78 -3.90 8.54 -0.24
CA ARG A 78 -3.20 9.22 0.86
C ARG A 78 -3.81 8.94 2.24
N CYS A 79 -5.13 8.84 2.32
CA CYS A 79 -5.84 8.57 3.56
C CYS A 79 -5.34 7.31 4.29
N LEU A 80 -4.90 6.28 3.56
CA LEU A 80 -4.47 5.01 4.12
C LEU A 80 -3.14 5.15 4.86
N ALA A 81 -2.23 5.95 4.30
CA ALA A 81 -0.99 6.32 4.98
C ALA A 81 -1.28 7.20 6.20
N ASP A 82 -2.08 8.26 6.02
CA ASP A 82 -2.36 9.23 7.09
C ASP A 82 -3.05 8.57 8.31
N LYS A 83 -3.99 7.63 8.09
CA LYS A 83 -4.70 6.92 9.17
C LYS A 83 -3.81 5.99 9.99
N THR A 84 -2.69 5.55 9.45
CA THR A 84 -1.76 4.61 10.10
C THR A 84 -0.46 5.28 10.54
N GLY A 85 -0.36 6.61 10.39
CA GLY A 85 0.85 7.38 10.70
C GLY A 85 2.01 7.15 9.73
N GLY A 86 1.72 6.62 8.54
CA GLY A 86 2.70 6.36 7.50
C GLY A 86 2.95 7.55 6.57
N LEU A 87 3.68 7.29 5.49
CA LEU A 87 4.05 8.28 4.48
C LEU A 87 3.38 7.94 3.16
N PHE A 88 2.91 8.97 2.45
CA PHE A 88 2.48 8.85 1.06
C PHE A 88 3.53 9.48 0.14
N LEU A 89 4.00 8.70 -0.84
CA LEU A 89 4.95 9.12 -1.88
C LEU A 89 4.33 8.88 -3.25
N ALA A 90 4.47 9.86 -4.16
CA ALA A 90 4.08 9.69 -5.55
C ALA A 90 5.34 9.45 -6.40
N ALA A 91 5.33 8.38 -7.17
CA ALA A 91 6.39 8.01 -8.10
C ALA A 91 5.85 8.08 -9.53
N GLY A 92 6.32 9.03 -10.34
CA GLY A 92 5.90 9.16 -11.75
C GLY A 92 6.67 8.26 -12.71
N ASN A 93 7.74 7.60 -12.25
CA ASN A 93 8.58 6.72 -13.06
C ASN A 93 9.42 5.75 -12.21
N ALA A 94 10.10 4.81 -12.87
CA ALA A 94 10.92 3.78 -12.21
C ALA A 94 12.05 4.35 -11.33
N GLN A 95 12.62 5.51 -11.70
CA GLN A 95 13.65 6.16 -10.89
C GLN A 95 13.06 6.68 -9.58
N SER A 96 11.97 7.45 -9.67
CA SER A 96 11.28 7.98 -8.48
C SER A 96 10.72 6.88 -7.55
N LEU A 97 10.36 5.73 -8.11
CA LEU A 97 9.97 4.55 -7.33
C LEU A 97 11.16 3.96 -6.57
N SER A 98 12.32 3.88 -7.22
CA SER A 98 13.56 3.42 -6.57
C SER A 98 13.96 4.37 -5.45
N ASP A 99 13.91 5.69 -5.69
CA ASP A 99 14.24 6.71 -4.70
C ASP A 99 13.29 6.65 -3.49
N ALA A 100 11.99 6.39 -3.71
CA ALA A 100 10.99 6.25 -2.65
C ALA A 100 11.17 5.01 -1.76
N LEU A 101 11.99 4.04 -2.17
CA LEU A 101 12.25 2.79 -1.44
C LEU A 101 13.60 2.79 -0.70
N THR A 102 14.33 3.92 -0.70
CA THR A 102 15.67 4.06 -0.11
C THR A 102 15.61 4.83 1.21
#